data_AF-A0A4R3VY00-F1
#
_entry.id   AF-A0A4R3VY00-F1
#
_cell.length_a   1.000
_cell.length_b   1.000
_cell.length_c   1.000
_cell.angle_alpha   90.00
_cell.angle_beta   90.00
_cell.angle_gamma   90.00
#
_symmetry.space_group_name_H-M   'P 1'
#
loop_
_entity.id
_entity.type
_entity.pdbx_description
1 polymer ?
#
loop_
_entity_poly.entity_id
_entity_poly.type
_entity_poly.pdbx_seq_one_letter_code
_entity_poly.pdbx_strand_id
1 'polypeptide(L)'
;MENTLENKAKFLALYWGQRLMREEMDSKLYFCKPGKDSDFELNYIELKPLSSISDEDAEYCIGKTECSMRKNDPNSGDYGMSPSSIFVNSMIGDSSYHIGRREADYLRSKGYALPWMGVTVEEQVNRGWIKLKGETKQSEI
;
A
#
# COMPACT_ATOMS: atom_id res chain seq x y z
N MET A 1 13.65 -3.27 -4.34
CA MET A 1 13.10 -3.14 -5.71
C MET A 1 13.60 -1.84 -6.33
N GLU A 2 14.04 -1.86 -7.58
CA GLU A 2 14.57 -0.68 -8.30
C GLU A 2 13.46 0.31 -8.69
N ASN A 3 13.78 1.60 -8.76
CA ASN A 3 12.84 2.65 -9.19
C ASN A 3 12.80 2.74 -10.73
N THR A 4 12.03 1.83 -11.35
CA THR A 4 11.82 1.80 -12.81
C THR A 4 10.35 2.10 -13.14
N LEU A 5 10.09 2.58 -14.36
CA LEU A 5 8.72 2.80 -14.85
C LEU A 5 7.87 1.53 -14.79
N GLU A 6 8.48 0.38 -15.11
CA GLU A 6 7.80 -0.92 -15.04
C GLU A 6 7.37 -1.27 -13.61
N ASN A 7 8.23 -1.04 -12.61
CA ASN A 7 7.90 -1.30 -11.21
C ASN A 7 6.84 -0.31 -10.69
N LYS A 8 6.91 0.95 -11.12
CA LYS A 8 5.85 1.94 -10.85
C LYS A 8 4.52 1.49 -11.46
N ALA A 9 4.51 1.04 -12.72
CA ALA A 9 3.29 0.54 -13.38
C ALA A 9 2.71 -0.69 -12.67
N LYS A 10 3.55 -1.64 -12.23
CA LYS A 10 3.14 -2.79 -11.40
C LYS A 10 2.51 -2.36 -10.08
N PHE A 11 3.04 -1.34 -9.43
CA PHE A 11 2.45 -0.76 -8.22
C PHE A 11 1.09 -0.12 -8.50
N LEU A 12 0.99 0.71 -9.53
CA LEU A 12 -0.25 1.41 -9.90
C LEU A 12 -1.37 0.42 -10.32
N ALA A 13 -1.01 -0.73 -10.89
CA ALA A 13 -1.96 -1.78 -11.24
C ALA A 13 -2.73 -2.33 -10.02
N LEU A 14 -2.18 -2.23 -8.81
CA LEU A 14 -2.88 -2.62 -7.57
C LEU A 14 -4.13 -1.77 -7.30
N TYR A 15 -4.15 -0.55 -7.82
CA TYR A 15 -5.23 0.42 -7.64
C TYR A 15 -6.08 0.58 -8.90
N TRP A 16 -5.96 -0.34 -9.86
CA TRP A 16 -6.72 -0.28 -11.11
C TRP A 16 -8.23 -0.17 -10.83
N GLY A 17 -8.86 0.81 -11.49
CA GLY A 17 -10.30 1.06 -11.37
C GLY A 17 -10.67 1.94 -10.18
N GLN A 18 -9.69 2.30 -9.34
CA GLN A 18 -9.90 3.24 -8.25
C GLN A 18 -9.59 4.67 -8.69
N ARG A 19 -10.39 5.62 -8.20
CA ARG A 19 -10.25 7.05 -8.49
C ARG A 19 -9.34 7.72 -7.46
N LEU A 20 -8.06 7.39 -7.51
CA LEU A 20 -7.03 7.84 -6.57
C LEU A 20 -5.84 8.53 -7.26
N MET A 21 -5.77 8.47 -8.60
CA MET A 21 -4.66 9.03 -9.36
C MET A 21 -4.84 10.54 -9.52
N ARG A 22 -3.75 11.29 -9.37
CA ARG A 22 -3.68 12.73 -9.64
C ARG A 22 -2.51 13.03 -10.56
N GLU A 23 -2.71 14.05 -11.36
CA GLU A 23 -1.68 14.65 -12.20
C GLU A 23 -1.13 15.89 -11.48
N GLU A 24 0.16 16.16 -11.59
CA GLU A 24 0.78 17.30 -10.90
C GLU A 24 0.30 18.66 -11.44
N MET A 25 -0.14 18.71 -12.70
CA MET A 25 -0.62 19.94 -13.34
C MET A 25 -2.14 20.15 -13.25
N ASP A 26 -2.92 19.07 -13.12
CA ASP A 26 -4.38 19.14 -13.04
C ASP A 26 -4.83 18.44 -11.76
N SER A 27 -5.34 19.20 -10.80
CA SER A 27 -5.84 18.70 -9.50
C SER A 27 -7.04 17.74 -9.62
N LYS A 28 -7.38 17.28 -10.83
CA LYS A 28 -8.44 16.30 -11.09
C LYS A 28 -8.01 14.89 -10.67
N LEU A 29 -9.00 14.17 -10.16
CA LEU A 29 -8.88 12.77 -9.79
C LEU A 29 -9.26 11.87 -10.97
N TYR A 30 -8.30 11.07 -11.40
CA TYR A 30 -8.43 10.10 -12.48
C TYR A 30 -8.55 8.67 -11.95
N PHE A 31 -9.16 7.82 -12.76
CA PHE A 31 -9.11 6.38 -12.55
C PHE A 31 -7.70 5.89 -12.88
N CYS A 32 -7.12 5.08 -12.00
CA CYS A 32 -5.90 4.35 -12.34
C CYS A 32 -6.23 3.44 -13.51
N LYS A 33 -5.56 3.61 -14.66
CA LYS A 33 -5.73 2.77 -15.85
C LYS A 33 -4.35 2.28 -16.32
N PRO A 34 -4.15 0.98 -16.54
CA PRO A 34 -2.96 0.49 -17.22
C PRO A 34 -3.10 0.82 -18.72
N GLY A 35 -2.08 1.42 -19.34
CA GLY A 35 -2.04 1.42 -20.81
C GLY A 35 -1.28 2.53 -21.54
N LYS A 36 -0.76 3.57 -20.87
CA LYS A 36 0.08 4.56 -21.56
C LYS A 36 1.29 4.97 -20.72
N ASP A 37 2.48 4.80 -21.30
CA ASP A 37 3.75 5.10 -20.63
C ASP A 37 3.88 6.57 -20.21
N SER A 38 3.31 7.49 -21.00
CA SER A 38 3.25 8.93 -20.69
C SER A 38 2.47 9.24 -19.41
N ASP A 39 1.53 8.38 -19.04
CA ASP A 39 0.69 8.57 -17.86
C ASP A 39 1.42 8.11 -16.58
N PHE A 40 2.63 7.56 -16.65
CA PHE A 40 3.33 7.07 -15.45
C PHE A 40 4.42 8.01 -14.95
N GLU A 41 4.92 8.94 -15.78
CA GLU A 41 5.97 9.86 -15.36
C GLU A 41 5.43 10.95 -14.42
N LEU A 42 4.29 11.57 -14.79
CA LEU A 42 3.75 12.74 -14.08
C LEU A 42 2.63 12.41 -13.09
N ASN A 43 2.10 11.18 -13.11
CA ASN A 43 1.02 10.78 -12.22
C ASN A 43 1.54 10.16 -10.93
N TYR A 44 0.81 10.44 -9.86
CA TYR A 44 1.00 9.84 -8.55
C TYR A 44 -0.36 9.42 -7.98
N ILE A 45 -0.35 8.53 -7.00
CA ILE A 45 -1.57 8.16 -6.26
C ILE A 45 -1.61 8.94 -4.95
N GLU A 46 -2.75 9.58 -4.68
CA GLU A 46 -3.00 10.16 -3.37
C GLU A 46 -3.61 9.09 -2.45
N LEU A 47 -2.90 8.74 -1.38
CA LEU A 47 -3.31 7.70 -0.43
C LEU A 47 -3.39 8.28 0.98
N LYS A 48 -4.24 7.68 1.82
CA LYS A 48 -4.33 7.98 3.24
C LYS A 48 -3.17 7.33 3.99
N PRO A 49 -2.52 8.02 4.95
CA PRO A 49 -1.56 7.35 5.82
C PRO A 49 -2.28 6.30 6.68
N LEU A 50 -1.58 5.24 7.06
CA LEU A 50 -2.14 4.20 7.93
C LEU A 50 -2.48 4.74 9.33
N SER A 51 -1.84 5.84 9.75
CA SER A 51 -2.16 6.55 10.99
C SER A 51 -3.56 7.19 10.98
N SER A 52 -4.19 7.36 9.82
CA SER A 52 -5.56 7.86 9.69
C SER A 52 -6.59 6.73 9.48
N ILE A 53 -6.26 5.50 9.88
CA ILE A 53 -7.19 4.37 9.83
C ILE A 53 -8.38 4.64 10.77
N SER A 54 -9.60 4.33 10.32
CA SER A 54 -10.78 4.42 11.18
C SER A 54 -10.88 3.21 12.10
N ASP A 55 -11.60 3.35 13.21
CA ASP A 55 -11.82 2.25 14.15
C ASP A 55 -12.50 1.05 13.45
N GLU A 56 -13.42 1.30 12.52
CA GLU A 56 -14.10 0.24 11.76
C GLU A 56 -13.15 -0.48 10.79
N ASP A 57 -12.28 0.27 10.11
CA ASP A 57 -11.28 -0.31 9.20
C ASP A 57 -10.21 -1.10 9.98
N ALA A 58 -9.84 -0.61 11.17
CA ALA A 58 -8.93 -1.30 12.09
C ALA A 58 -9.58 -2.58 12.63
N GLU A 59 -10.84 -2.52 13.06
CA GLU A 59 -11.61 -3.67 13.52
C GLU A 59 -11.76 -4.71 12.41
N TYR A 60 -11.97 -4.32 11.15
CA TYR A 60 -11.98 -5.26 10.03
C TYR A 60 -10.65 -6.02 9.90
N CYS A 61 -9.52 -5.32 10.08
CA CYS A 61 -8.19 -5.90 9.98
C CYS A 61 -7.87 -6.83 11.17
N ILE A 62 -8.37 -6.50 12.37
CA ILE A 62 -8.16 -7.28 13.60
C ILE A 62 -9.13 -8.46 13.71
N GLY A 63 -10.41 -8.24 13.37
CA GLY A 63 -11.50 -9.19 13.54
C GLY A 63 -11.49 -10.38 12.58
N LYS A 64 -10.64 -10.34 11.54
CA LYS A 64 -10.44 -11.44 10.58
C LYS A 64 -9.08 -12.12 10.67
N THR A 65 -8.14 -11.59 11.45
CA THR A 65 -7.06 -12.39 11.98
C THR A 65 -7.66 -13.40 12.95
N GLU A 66 -8.13 -14.54 12.41
CA GLU A 66 -7.85 -15.78 13.10
C GLU A 66 -6.36 -15.70 13.42
N CYS A 67 -6.02 -15.62 14.70
CA CYS A 67 -4.67 -15.89 15.18
C CYS A 67 -4.38 -17.34 14.79
N SER A 68 -4.10 -17.58 13.50
CA SER A 68 -3.45 -18.79 13.07
C SER A 68 -2.06 -18.64 13.65
N MET A 69 -1.90 -19.09 14.89
CA MET A 69 -0.64 -19.60 15.38
C MET A 69 -0.27 -20.73 14.41
N ARG A 70 0.24 -20.36 13.24
CA ARG A 70 0.85 -21.31 12.33
C ARG A 70 2.05 -21.81 13.12
N LYS A 71 1.91 -23.01 13.68
CA LYS A 71 3.08 -23.77 14.10
C LYS A 71 4.01 -23.72 12.90
N ASN A 72 5.22 -23.20 13.10
CA ASN A 72 6.27 -23.25 12.10
C ASN A 72 6.53 -24.72 11.79
N ASP A 73 5.78 -25.30 10.86
CA ASP A 73 6.05 -26.62 10.32
C ASP A 73 7.01 -26.40 9.14
N PRO A 74 8.31 -26.72 9.31
CA PRO A 74 9.30 -26.53 8.27
C PRO A 74 9.03 -27.38 7.02
N ASN A 75 8.10 -28.33 7.07
CA ASN A 75 7.70 -29.17 5.94
C ASN A 75 6.36 -28.77 5.30
N SER A 76 5.70 -27.71 5.75
CA SER A 76 4.37 -27.32 5.26
C SER A 76 4.31 -26.85 3.80
N GLY A 77 5.44 -26.79 3.09
CA GLY A 77 5.48 -26.42 1.67
C GLY A 77 5.05 -24.98 1.39
N ASP A 78 4.79 -24.17 2.42
CA ASP A 78 4.38 -22.77 2.35
C ASP A 78 5.60 -21.86 2.07
N TYR A 79 6.44 -22.28 1.13
CA TYR A 79 7.45 -21.45 0.47
C TYR A 79 6.75 -20.61 -0.59
N GLY A 80 5.99 -19.61 -0.14
CA GLY A 80 5.26 -18.74 -1.04
C GLY A 80 4.73 -17.51 -0.34
N MET A 81 5.62 -16.65 0.14
CA MET A 81 5.20 -15.30 0.55
C MET A 81 4.53 -14.62 -0.64
N SER A 82 3.22 -14.42 -0.55
CA SER A 82 2.46 -13.70 -1.55
C SER A 82 2.94 -12.25 -1.58
N PRO A 83 3.17 -11.65 -2.78
CA PRO A 83 3.49 -10.22 -2.94
C PRO A 83 2.57 -9.25 -2.20
N SER A 84 1.40 -9.72 -1.77
CA SER A 84 0.34 -8.97 -1.11
C SER A 84 0.43 -8.94 0.42
N SER A 85 1.22 -9.81 1.08
CA SER A 85 1.30 -9.86 2.55
C SER A 85 2.14 -8.72 3.09
N ILE A 86 1.62 -8.01 4.09
CA ILE A 86 2.29 -6.86 4.71
C ILE A 86 2.76 -7.26 6.11
N PHE A 87 4.06 -7.14 6.34
CA PHE A 87 4.62 -7.24 7.68
C PHE A 87 4.34 -5.94 8.43
N VAL A 88 3.45 -5.98 9.42
CA VAL A 88 3.38 -4.93 10.43
C VAL A 88 4.19 -5.43 11.61
N ASN A 89 5.43 -4.95 11.72
CA ASN A 89 6.27 -5.26 12.86
C ASN A 89 5.74 -4.43 14.05
N SER A 90 4.68 -4.89 14.70
CA SER A 90 4.18 -4.28 15.92
C SER A 90 5.10 -4.66 17.07
N MET A 91 5.78 -3.68 17.65
CA MET A 91 6.68 -3.83 18.81
C MET A 91 5.93 -4.08 20.13
N ILE A 92 4.92 -4.95 20.14
CA ILE A 92 4.21 -5.34 21.37
C ILE A 92 4.26 -6.87 21.47
N GLY A 93 5.35 -7.37 22.06
CA GLY A 93 5.59 -8.79 22.34
C GLY A 93 6.14 -9.62 21.16
N ASP A 94 6.46 -10.89 21.42
CA ASP A 94 6.90 -11.90 20.42
C ASP A 94 5.82 -12.27 19.38
N SER A 95 4.72 -11.52 19.32
CA SER A 95 3.62 -11.72 18.38
C SER A 95 3.80 -10.84 17.15
N SER A 96 4.18 -11.47 16.02
CA SER A 96 4.15 -10.82 14.71
C SER A 96 2.71 -10.75 14.18
N TYR A 97 2.16 -9.54 14.10
CA TYR A 97 0.86 -9.32 13.45
C TYR A 97 1.06 -9.29 11.93
N HIS A 98 0.56 -10.32 11.25
CA HIS A 98 0.57 -10.39 9.81
C HIS A 98 -0.73 -9.79 9.27
N ILE A 99 -0.65 -8.67 8.54
CA ILE A 99 -1.76 -8.25 7.68
C ILE A 99 -1.75 -9.22 6.51
N GLY A 100 -2.77 -10.09 6.47
CA GLY A 100 -2.97 -11.04 5.39
C GLY A 100 -3.30 -10.34 4.07
N ARG A 101 -3.33 -11.12 2.99
CA ARG A 101 -3.64 -10.62 1.65
C ARG A 101 -5.00 -9.91 1.60
N ARG A 102 -6.00 -10.43 2.32
CA ARG A 102 -7.38 -9.92 2.30
C ARG A 102 -7.48 -8.56 2.97
N GLU A 103 -6.80 -8.39 4.10
CA GLU A 103 -6.75 -7.16 4.87
C GLU A 103 -5.95 -6.10 4.09
N ALA A 104 -4.83 -6.50 3.48
CA ALA A 104 -4.05 -5.63 2.61
C ALA A 104 -4.87 -5.13 1.40
N ASP A 105 -5.58 -6.02 0.71
CA ASP A 105 -6.41 -5.66 -0.44
C ASP A 105 -7.62 -4.80 -0.02
N TYR A 106 -8.20 -5.07 1.15
CA TYR A 106 -9.24 -4.21 1.75
C TYR A 106 -8.72 -2.80 2.00
N LEU A 107 -7.59 -2.65 2.72
CA LEU A 107 -7.00 -1.34 3.00
C LEU A 107 -6.60 -0.61 1.71
N ARG A 108 -6.06 -1.30 0.70
CA ARG A 108 -5.80 -0.71 -0.63
C ARG A 108 -7.08 -0.22 -1.29
N SER A 109 -8.17 -0.99 -1.24
CA SER A 109 -9.47 -0.59 -1.81
C SER A 109 -10.08 0.66 -1.15
N LYS A 110 -9.68 0.94 0.11
CA LYS A 110 -10.06 2.14 0.86
C LYS A 110 -9.10 3.32 0.64
N GLY A 111 -8.04 3.10 -0.14
CA GLY A 111 -7.03 4.10 -0.47
C GLY A 111 -6.02 4.34 0.64
N TYR A 112 -5.71 3.35 1.50
CA TYR A 112 -4.60 3.47 2.45
C TYR A 112 -3.25 3.16 1.79
N ALA A 113 -2.21 3.87 2.25
CA ALA A 113 -0.83 3.64 1.87
C ALA A 113 -0.27 2.44 2.63
N LEU A 114 0.29 1.49 1.88
CA LEU A 114 0.81 0.24 2.41
C LEU A 114 2.16 -0.09 1.77
N PRO A 115 3.07 -0.77 2.49
CA PRO A 115 4.30 -1.26 1.89
C PRO A 115 4.00 -2.27 0.78
N TRP A 116 4.90 -2.34 -0.20
CA TRP A 116 4.74 -3.22 -1.36
C TRP A 116 6.09 -3.74 -1.84
N MET A 117 6.23 -5.07 -2.01
CA MET A 117 7.43 -5.72 -2.55
C MET A 117 8.75 -5.29 -1.86
N GLY A 118 8.73 -5.15 -0.53
CA GLY A 118 9.88 -4.71 0.26
C GLY A 118 10.20 -3.21 0.18
N VAL A 119 9.30 -2.41 -0.41
CA VAL A 119 9.40 -0.94 -0.46
C VAL A 119 8.48 -0.35 0.62
N THR A 120 9.05 0.41 1.55
CA THR A 120 8.30 1.09 2.62
C THR A 120 7.45 2.24 2.07
N VAL A 121 6.47 2.71 2.84
CA VAL A 121 5.62 3.85 2.44
C VAL A 121 6.47 5.11 2.24
N GLU A 122 7.42 5.39 3.12
CA GLU A 122 8.35 6.52 2.99
C GLU A 122 9.15 6.46 1.69
N GLU A 123 9.67 5.28 1.33
CA GLU A 123 10.40 5.08 0.08
C GLU A 123 9.48 5.23 -1.14
N GLN A 124 8.21 4.83 -1.05
CA GLN A 124 7.22 5.08 -2.12
C GLN A 124 6.94 6.59 -2.29
N VAL A 125 6.90 7.36 -1.20
CA VAL A 125 6.77 8.84 -1.24
C VAL A 125 8.01 9.47 -1.87
N ASN A 126 9.20 9.06 -1.43
CA ASN A 126 10.47 9.59 -1.95
C ASN A 126 10.66 9.34 -3.46
N ARG A 127 10.13 8.22 -3.96
CA ARG A 127 10.12 7.89 -5.39
C ARG A 127 9.04 8.63 -6.20
N GLY A 128 8.17 9.40 -5.55
CA GLY A 128 7.04 10.07 -6.19
C GLY A 128 5.96 9.12 -6.70
N TRP A 129 5.87 7.89 -6.16
CA TRP A 129 4.81 6.96 -6.54
C TRP A 129 3.49 7.31 -5.86
N ILE A 130 3.58 7.80 -4.62
CA ILE A 130 2.43 8.20 -3.80
C ILE A 130 2.65 9.59 -3.19
N LYS A 131 1.55 10.28 -2.87
CA LYS A 131 1.53 11.42 -1.96
C LYS A 131 0.52 11.13 -0.84
N LEU A 132 0.87 11.42 0.40
CA LEU A 132 -0.01 11.17 1.54
C LEU A 132 -1.02 12.31 1.70
N LYS A 133 -2.30 11.94 1.84
CA LYS A 133 -3.39 12.88 2.04
C LYS A 133 -3.25 13.54 3.41
N GLY A 134 -3.16 14.87 3.43
CA GLY A 134 -2.98 15.66 4.67
C GLY A 134 -1.54 16.09 4.91
N GLU A 135 -0.55 15.54 4.20
CA GLU A 135 0.79 16.14 4.10
C GLU A 135 0.76 17.30 3.10
N THR A 136 0.06 18.36 3.51
CA THR A 136 0.22 19.67 2.89
C THR A 136 1.64 20.09 3.22
N LYS A 137 2.53 20.14 2.22
CA LYS A 137 3.83 20.79 2.37
C LYS A 137 3.58 22.15 3.01
N GLN A 138 4.04 22.34 4.24
CA GLN A 138 4.33 23.67 4.75
C GLN A 138 5.48 24.17 3.88
N SER A 139 5.12 24.85 2.79
CA SER A 139 6.04 25.68 2.03
C SER A 139 6.54 26.78 2.97
N GLU A 140 7.81 26.65 3.31
CA GLU A 140 8.77 27.67 3.76
C GLU A 140 8.24 29.11 3.86
N ILE A 141 8.33 29.68 5.06
CA ILE A 141 8.53 31.13 5.29
C ILE A 141 9.86 31.28 6.01
#